data_AF-A0A6A2Z288-F1
#
_entry.id   AF-A0A6A2Z288-F1
#
_cell.length_a   1.000
_cell.length_b   1.000
_cell.length_c   1.000
_cell.angle_alpha   90.00
_cell.angle_beta   90.00
_cell.angle_gamma   90.00
#
_symmetry.space_group_name_H-M   'P 1'
#
loop_
_entity.id
_entity.type
_entity.pdbx_description
1 polymer ?
#
loop_
_entity_poly.entity_id
_entity_poly.type
_entity_poly.pdbx_seq_one_letter_code
_entity_poly.pdbx_strand_id
1 'polypeptide(L)'
;MTELDNKKMAMLKLMEGDGDSFAQRAEMYYKNRPELINLVEDLYRSHRSLAERYDRVKCGYRSRLIITLGSQFSSMKYISNNTYDRCSDILDYEDYAESDVDDPDPKHEHNKDILTKGDAETEDGTLLDREITGAVPSEAGVDEATKLREEVERLKEENENLKAESLKKDEEKREVIRQLSFAIKVLKDENVELKKRLMKDSIRKWNPLGFIKLKDS
;
A
#
# COMPACT_ATOMS: atom_id res chain seq x y z
N MET A 1 -4.32 -4.93 -25.40
CA MET A 1 -4.61 -3.59 -24.87
C MET A 1 -6.04 -3.18 -25.16
N THR A 2 -6.53 -3.35 -26.39
CA THR A 2 -7.90 -2.98 -26.80
C THR A 2 -9.02 -3.59 -25.96
N GLU A 3 -8.93 -4.84 -25.49
CA GLU A 3 -10.02 -5.47 -24.72
C GLU A 3 -10.24 -4.86 -23.32
N LEU A 4 -9.15 -4.57 -22.59
CA LEU A 4 -9.22 -3.90 -21.29
C LEU A 4 -9.81 -2.49 -21.44
N ASP A 5 -9.34 -1.76 -22.46
CA ASP A 5 -9.83 -0.42 -22.76
C ASP A 5 -11.31 -0.45 -23.14
N ASN A 6 -11.74 -1.42 -23.95
CA ASN A 6 -13.14 -1.63 -24.29
C ASN A 6 -13.99 -1.90 -23.04
N LYS A 7 -13.49 -2.73 -22.11
CA LYS A 7 -14.19 -3.06 -20.86
C LYS A 7 -14.27 -1.86 -19.93
N LYS A 8 -13.20 -1.06 -19.84
CA LYS A 8 -13.17 0.20 -19.08
C LYS A 8 -14.17 1.21 -19.65
N MET A 9 -14.22 1.37 -20.97
CA MET A 9 -15.19 2.24 -21.63
C MET A 9 -16.63 1.78 -21.41
N ALA A 10 -16.88 0.46 -21.45
CA ALA A 10 -18.19 -0.09 -21.13
C ALA A 10 -18.62 0.22 -19.70
N MET A 11 -17.72 0.08 -18.72
CA MET A 11 -17.99 0.45 -17.32
C MET A 11 -18.32 1.95 -17.18
N LEU A 12 -17.53 2.82 -17.80
CA LEU A 12 -17.76 4.27 -17.78
C LEU A 12 -19.12 4.63 -18.37
N LYS A 13 -19.50 4.01 -19.49
CA LYS A 13 -20.80 4.24 -20.14
C LYS A 13 -21.98 3.85 -19.24
N LEU A 14 -21.86 2.78 -18.47
CA LEU A 14 -22.89 2.36 -17.51
C LEU A 14 -23.05 3.36 -16.35
N MET A 15 -21.98 4.07 -15.99
CA MET A 15 -21.96 5.07 -14.92
C MET A 15 -22.44 6.45 -15.37
N GLU A 16 -22.11 6.86 -16.60
CA GLU A 16 -22.34 8.22 -17.07
C GLU A 16 -23.85 8.51 -17.23
N GLY A 17 -24.61 7.55 -17.76
CA GLY A 17 -26.07 7.56 -17.88
C GLY A 17 -26.64 8.80 -18.58
N ASP A 18 -27.28 8.63 -19.73
CA ASP A 18 -27.81 9.72 -20.58
C ASP A 18 -29.01 10.49 -19.98
N GLY A 19 -29.12 10.59 -18.66
CA GLY A 19 -30.18 11.34 -17.99
C GLY A 19 -29.94 12.84 -18.05
N ASP A 20 -30.91 13.57 -18.60
CA ASP A 20 -30.92 15.04 -18.71
C ASP A 20 -31.15 15.73 -17.34
N SER A 21 -31.42 14.96 -16.29
CA SER A 21 -31.64 15.45 -14.92
C SER A 21 -30.96 14.54 -13.89
N PHE A 22 -30.54 15.10 -12.76
CA PHE A 22 -29.85 14.36 -11.70
C PHE A 22 -30.65 13.13 -11.21
N ALA A 23 -31.95 13.29 -10.98
CA ALA A 23 -32.82 12.20 -10.54
C ALA A 23 -32.85 11.04 -11.55
N GLN A 24 -32.94 11.34 -12.86
CA GLN A 24 -32.90 10.32 -13.92
C GLN A 24 -31.54 9.64 -14.00
N ARG A 25 -30.44 10.39 -13.87
CA ARG A 25 -29.09 9.80 -13.84
C ARG A 25 -28.90 8.85 -12.67
N ALA A 26 -29.37 9.24 -11.48
CA ALA A 26 -29.36 8.38 -10.30
C ALA A 26 -30.21 7.12 -10.49
N GLU A 27 -31.41 7.25 -11.05
CA GLU A 27 -32.29 6.11 -11.36
C GLU A 27 -31.62 5.13 -12.34
N MET A 28 -31.05 5.65 -13.43
CA MET A 28 -30.34 4.85 -14.44
C MET A 28 -29.12 4.15 -13.84
N TYR A 29 -28.34 4.83 -13.00
CA TYR A 29 -27.22 4.22 -12.30
C TYR A 29 -27.65 3.00 -11.47
N TYR A 30 -28.72 3.11 -10.68
CA TYR A 30 -29.18 1.99 -9.87
C TYR A 30 -29.72 0.82 -10.70
N LYS A 31 -30.31 1.10 -11.87
CA LYS A 31 -30.71 0.05 -12.83
C LYS A 31 -29.50 -0.65 -13.46
N ASN A 32 -28.45 0.10 -13.81
CA ASN A 32 -27.24 -0.43 -14.45
C ASN A 32 -26.25 -1.07 -13.45
N ARG A 33 -26.43 -0.85 -12.15
CA ARG A 33 -25.53 -1.32 -11.09
C ARG A 33 -25.21 -2.83 -11.14
N PRO A 34 -26.17 -3.75 -11.40
CA PRO A 34 -25.86 -5.18 -11.50
C PRO A 34 -24.88 -5.51 -12.63
N GLU A 35 -25.04 -4.89 -13.80
CA GLU A 35 -24.14 -5.10 -14.94
C GLU A 35 -22.74 -4.55 -14.66
N LEU A 36 -22.67 -3.38 -14.00
CA LEU A 36 -21.40 -2.78 -13.59
C LEU A 36 -20.64 -3.68 -12.60
N ILE A 37 -21.35 -4.26 -11.61
CA ILE A 37 -20.76 -5.19 -10.64
C ILE A 37 -20.18 -6.42 -11.35
N ASN A 38 -20.94 -7.05 -12.25
CA ASN A 38 -20.48 -8.21 -13.00
C ASN A 38 -19.19 -7.91 -13.78
N LEU A 39 -19.14 -6.78 -14.50
CA LEU A 39 -17.95 -6.38 -15.24
C LEU A 39 -16.73 -6.21 -14.33
N VAL A 40 -16.91 -5.58 -13.16
CA VAL A 40 -15.83 -5.35 -12.20
C VAL A 40 -15.35 -6.67 -11.59
N GLU A 41 -16.25 -7.55 -11.20
CA GLU A 41 -15.92 -8.87 -10.67
C GLU A 41 -15.14 -9.72 -11.67
N ASP A 42 -15.58 -9.76 -12.93
CA ASP A 42 -14.87 -10.47 -14.00
C ASP A 42 -13.46 -9.90 -14.24
N LEU A 43 -13.32 -8.57 -14.19
CA LEU A 43 -12.01 -7.92 -14.33
C LEU A 43 -11.10 -8.32 -13.17
N TYR A 44 -11.61 -8.28 -11.94
CA TYR A 44 -10.86 -8.69 -10.77
C TYR A 44 -10.44 -10.18 -10.83
N ARG A 45 -11.39 -11.07 -11.17
CA ARG A 45 -11.16 -12.52 -11.27
C ARG A 45 -10.09 -12.84 -12.31
N SER A 46 -10.16 -12.22 -13.48
CA SER A 46 -9.19 -12.42 -14.57
C SER A 46 -7.80 -11.88 -14.21
N HIS A 47 -7.72 -10.68 -13.62
CA HIS A 47 -6.46 -10.11 -13.16
C HIS A 47 -5.82 -10.96 -12.06
N ARG A 48 -6.61 -11.41 -11.08
CA ARG A 48 -6.14 -12.30 -10.01
C ARG A 48 -5.59 -13.61 -10.58
N SER A 49 -6.33 -14.24 -11.49
CA SER A 49 -5.90 -15.47 -12.16
C SER A 49 -4.60 -15.28 -12.96
N LEU A 50 -4.43 -14.14 -13.62
CA LEU A 50 -3.19 -13.82 -14.33
C LEU A 50 -2.00 -13.70 -13.37
N ALA A 51 -2.16 -12.96 -12.28
CA ALA A 51 -1.13 -12.83 -11.24
C ALA A 51 -0.74 -14.19 -10.64
N GLU A 52 -1.73 -15.03 -10.30
CA GLU A 52 -1.46 -16.38 -9.78
C GLU A 52 -0.69 -17.26 -10.76
N ARG A 53 -0.99 -17.18 -12.07
CA ARG A 53 -0.22 -17.92 -13.08
C ARG A 53 1.20 -17.38 -13.22
N TYR A 54 1.38 -16.07 -13.13
CA TYR A 54 2.71 -15.46 -13.14
C TYR A 54 3.55 -15.94 -11.95
N ASP A 55 2.99 -15.92 -10.74
CA ASP A 55 3.65 -16.41 -9.53
C ASP A 55 4.02 -17.89 -9.65
N ARG A 56 3.11 -18.73 -10.20
CA ARG A 56 3.38 -20.15 -10.47
C ARG A 56 4.53 -20.36 -11.46
N VAL A 57 4.65 -19.53 -12.50
CA VAL A 57 5.75 -19.64 -13.47
C VAL A 57 7.07 -19.18 -12.84
N LYS A 58 7.06 -18.05 -12.12
CA LYS A 58 8.24 -17.48 -11.46
C LYS A 58 8.78 -18.40 -10.37
N CYS A 59 7.90 -18.96 -9.54
CA CYS A 59 8.24 -19.91 -8.49
C CYS A 59 8.54 -21.32 -9.07
N GLY A 60 7.82 -21.74 -10.12
CA GLY A 60 8.02 -23.03 -10.78
C GLY A 60 9.37 -23.18 -11.49
N TYR A 61 9.95 -22.09 -12.03
CA TYR A 61 11.29 -22.12 -12.62
C TYR A 61 12.38 -22.37 -11.56
N ARG A 62 12.26 -21.73 -10.39
CA ARG A 62 13.21 -21.91 -9.27
C ARG A 62 13.01 -23.24 -8.53
N SER A 63 11.76 -23.69 -8.38
CA SER A 63 11.43 -24.99 -7.77
C SER A 63 11.99 -26.17 -8.59
N ARG A 64 11.96 -26.11 -9.93
CA ARG A 64 12.58 -27.13 -10.80
C ARG A 64 14.10 -27.18 -10.64
N LEU A 65 14.78 -26.04 -10.48
CA LEU A 65 16.23 -26.00 -10.25
C LEU A 65 16.61 -26.69 -8.92
N ILE A 66 15.82 -26.48 -7.86
CA ILE A 66 16.03 -27.10 -6.55
C ILE A 66 15.82 -28.63 -6.60
N ILE A 67 14.81 -29.11 -7.33
CA ILE A 67 14.56 -30.56 -7.49
C ILE A 67 15.70 -31.23 -8.28
N THR A 68 16.22 -30.58 -9.32
CA THR A 68 17.31 -31.14 -10.14
C THR A 68 18.63 -31.25 -9.37
N LEU A 69 18.95 -30.30 -8.47
CA LEU A 69 20.15 -30.34 -7.63
C LEU A 69 19.97 -31.18 -6.33
N GLY A 70 18.75 -31.30 -5.82
CA GLY A 70 18.44 -32.04 -4.58
C GLY A 70 18.30 -33.56 -4.74
N SER A 71 18.40 -34.09 -5.96
CA SER A 71 18.15 -35.50 -6.28
C SER A 71 19.17 -36.49 -5.66
N GLN A 72 20.29 -36.02 -5.10
CA GLN A 72 21.28 -36.90 -4.46
C GLN A 72 20.95 -37.35 -3.02
N PHE A 73 19.92 -36.79 -2.38
CA PHE A 73 19.53 -37.16 -1.02
C PHE A 73 18.00 -37.30 -0.90
N SER A 74 17.45 -38.43 -1.34
CA SER A 74 16.00 -38.71 -1.22
C SER A 74 15.72 -39.86 -0.26
N SER A 75 15.69 -39.54 1.03
CA SER A 75 14.98 -40.36 2.03
C SER A 75 14.18 -39.47 2.98
N MET A 76 13.21 -38.71 2.46
CA MET A 76 12.12 -38.23 3.31
C MET A 76 10.86 -37.98 2.48
N LYS A 77 9.96 -38.97 2.50
CA LYS A 77 8.60 -38.86 1.99
C LYS A 77 7.78 -38.02 2.96
N TYR A 78 7.53 -36.74 2.66
CA TYR A 78 6.30 -36.00 3.00
C TYR A 78 6.26 -34.71 2.16
N ILE A 79 5.90 -34.82 0.88
CA ILE A 79 5.52 -33.63 0.10
C ILE A 79 3.99 -33.60 0.10
N SER A 80 3.46 -32.85 1.06
CA SER A 80 2.06 -32.45 1.10
C SER A 80 1.73 -31.61 -0.14
N ASN A 81 0.62 -31.91 -0.80
CA ASN A 81 0.15 -31.25 -2.01
C ASN A 81 -0.43 -29.85 -1.72
N ASN A 82 0.33 -28.97 -1.06
CA ASN A 82 -0.07 -27.58 -0.84
C ASN A 82 0.86 -26.64 -1.61
N THR A 83 0.59 -26.52 -2.91
CA THR A 83 1.32 -25.68 -3.86
C THR A 83 1.25 -24.19 -3.55
N TYR A 84 0.43 -23.76 -2.58
CA TYR A 84 0.32 -22.37 -2.17
C TYR A 84 1.41 -21.94 -1.18
N ASP A 85 2.03 -22.88 -0.46
CA ASP A 85 2.91 -22.57 0.68
C ASP A 85 4.40 -22.52 0.31
N ARG A 86 4.80 -23.22 -0.78
CA ARG A 86 6.22 -23.38 -1.13
C ARG A 86 6.90 -22.13 -1.74
N CYS A 87 6.17 -21.05 -1.99
CA CYS A 87 6.76 -19.83 -2.55
C CYS A 87 7.21 -18.80 -1.50
N SER A 88 6.83 -18.98 -0.23
CA SER A 88 7.23 -18.04 0.85
C SER A 88 8.68 -18.24 1.31
N ASP A 89 9.24 -19.45 1.18
CA ASP A 89 10.53 -19.81 1.78
C ASP A 89 11.76 -19.68 0.85
N ILE A 90 11.60 -19.20 -0.39
CA ILE A 90 12.69 -19.14 -1.39
C ILE A 90 12.83 -17.76 -2.05
N LEU A 91 12.37 -16.71 -1.38
CA LEU A 91 12.82 -15.35 -1.69
C LEU A 91 14.15 -15.14 -0.97
N ASP A 92 15.22 -15.30 -1.73
CA ASP A 92 16.56 -14.83 -1.34
C ASP A 92 16.46 -13.31 -1.17
N TYR A 93 16.79 -12.84 0.03
CA TYR A 93 16.66 -11.47 0.51
C TYR A 93 17.65 -10.48 -0.15
N GLU A 94 18.36 -10.92 -1.19
CA GLU A 94 19.54 -10.26 -1.75
C GLU A 94 19.26 -9.73 -3.16
N ASP A 95 18.34 -8.77 -3.29
CA ASP A 95 18.30 -7.82 -4.41
C ASP A 95 17.49 -6.57 -4.04
N TYR A 96 17.73 -6.03 -2.85
CA TYR A 96 17.37 -4.66 -2.54
C TYR A 96 18.62 -3.82 -2.79
N ALA A 97 18.74 -3.29 -4.00
CA ALA A 97 19.56 -2.10 -4.20
C ALA A 97 19.06 -1.06 -3.20
N GLU A 98 19.93 -0.61 -2.28
CA GLU A 98 19.66 0.53 -1.42
C GLU A 98 19.26 1.70 -2.31
N SER A 99 17.97 2.00 -2.33
CA SER A 99 17.45 3.24 -2.83
C SER A 99 17.40 4.16 -1.63
N ASP A 100 18.44 4.97 -1.45
CA ASP A 100 18.38 6.16 -0.60
C ASP A 100 17.34 7.10 -1.19
N VAL A 101 16.08 6.92 -0.77
CA VAL A 101 15.05 7.92 -0.99
C VAL A 101 15.26 9.01 0.06
N ASP A 102 15.90 10.11 -0.36
CA ASP A 102 15.82 11.37 0.36
C ASP A 102 14.33 11.72 0.49
N ASP A 103 13.84 11.78 1.72
CA ASP A 103 12.49 12.22 2.05
C ASP A 103 12.41 13.71 1.68
N PRO A 104 11.58 14.13 0.70
CA PRO A 104 11.45 15.55 0.41
C PRO A 104 10.72 16.22 1.58
N ASP A 105 11.49 16.95 2.39
CA ASP A 105 11.01 17.86 3.44
C ASP A 105 9.90 18.76 2.86
N PRO A 106 8.65 18.70 3.35
CA PRO A 106 7.59 19.56 2.85
C PRO A 106 7.71 20.94 3.52
N LYS A 107 8.80 21.65 3.19
CA LYS A 107 8.95 23.09 3.43
C LYS A 107 9.00 23.79 2.08
N HIS A 108 7.82 24.01 1.51
CA HIS A 108 7.67 25.08 0.53
C HIS A 108 6.28 25.71 0.65
N GLU A 109 6.14 26.60 1.62
CA GLU A 109 5.27 27.76 1.44
C GLU A 109 6.03 28.75 0.53
N HIS A 110 5.51 28.99 -0.68
CA HIS A 110 5.40 30.35 -1.18
C HIS A 110 4.50 30.45 -2.41
N ASN A 111 3.60 31.44 -2.32
CA ASN A 111 3.07 32.29 -3.39
C ASN A 111 1.91 31.79 -4.25
N LYS A 112 0.73 32.25 -3.82
CA LYS A 112 -0.21 33.00 -4.67
C LYS A 112 0.57 33.85 -5.68
N ASP A 113 0.39 33.60 -6.97
CA ASP A 113 -0.11 34.60 -7.92
C ASP A 113 -0.07 34.10 -9.39
N ILE A 114 -1.25 34.17 -10.01
CA ILE A 114 -1.48 34.77 -11.34
C ILE A 114 -0.97 34.05 -12.61
N LEU A 115 -1.93 33.56 -13.43
CA LEU A 115 -2.24 34.07 -14.78
C LEU A 115 -3.60 33.45 -15.18
N THR A 116 -4.63 34.20 -15.58
CA THR A 116 -4.77 34.61 -16.99
C THR A 116 -5.76 35.78 -17.12
N LYS A 117 -5.20 36.93 -17.49
CA LYS A 117 -5.69 38.03 -18.36
C LYS A 117 -7.16 38.49 -18.32
N GLY A 118 -7.32 39.78 -18.01
CA GLY A 118 -8.53 40.58 -18.23
C GLY A 118 -8.23 42.05 -17.91
N ASP A 119 -7.60 42.69 -18.89
CA ASP A 119 -7.24 44.10 -19.14
C ASP A 119 -7.86 45.25 -18.30
N ALA A 120 -7.02 46.31 -18.19
CA ALA A 120 -7.29 47.73 -17.93
C ALA A 120 -7.08 48.28 -16.50
N GLU A 121 -5.87 48.79 -16.26
CA GLU A 121 -5.63 50.05 -15.51
C GLU A 121 -6.47 51.16 -16.18
N THR A 122 -7.04 52.16 -15.51
CA THR A 122 -6.31 53.32 -14.97
C THR A 122 -7.28 54.17 -14.13
N GLU A 123 -6.79 54.64 -12.99
CA GLU A 123 -7.09 55.86 -12.22
C GLU A 123 -8.41 56.64 -12.44
N ASP A 124 -9.10 57.00 -11.35
CA ASP A 124 -9.01 58.35 -10.74
C ASP A 124 -10.18 58.55 -9.76
N GLY A 125 -9.91 59.17 -8.62
CA GLY A 125 -10.89 59.39 -7.56
C GLY A 125 -11.76 60.61 -7.80
N THR A 126 -13.01 60.58 -7.34
CA THR A 126 -13.67 61.76 -6.74
C THR A 126 -15.02 61.41 -6.09
N LEU A 127 -15.16 61.85 -4.83
CA LEU A 127 -16.36 62.37 -4.16
C LEU A 127 -17.70 62.19 -4.88
N LEU A 128 -18.67 61.52 -4.23
CA LEU A 128 -19.97 62.11 -3.89
C LEU A 128 -20.56 61.40 -2.66
N ASP A 129 -20.64 62.15 -1.55
CA ASP A 129 -21.56 61.87 -0.46
C ASP A 129 -23.01 62.03 -0.95
N ARG A 130 -23.89 61.20 -0.38
CA ARG A 130 -25.34 61.41 -0.14
C ARG A 130 -26.38 60.77 -1.09
N GLU A 131 -27.31 60.11 -0.39
CA GLU A 131 -28.70 59.73 -0.74
C GLU A 131 -28.98 58.30 -1.27
N ILE A 132 -29.05 57.37 -0.30
CA ILE A 132 -30.15 56.42 -0.02
C ILE A 132 -30.98 55.96 -1.22
N THR A 133 -30.92 54.66 -1.55
CA THR A 133 -32.12 53.80 -1.68
C THR A 133 -31.74 52.31 -1.67
N GLY A 134 -32.20 51.61 -0.63
CA GLY A 134 -32.71 50.24 -0.72
C GLY A 134 -31.75 49.08 -1.00
N ALA A 135 -31.14 48.52 0.05
CA ALA A 135 -31.07 47.06 0.24
C ALA A 135 -30.64 46.76 1.67
N VAL A 136 -31.60 46.38 2.52
CA VAL A 136 -31.34 45.75 3.81
C VAL A 136 -30.65 44.41 3.53
N PRO A 137 -29.44 44.12 4.05
CA PRO A 137 -28.94 42.77 4.07
C PRO A 137 -29.87 41.96 4.98
N SER A 138 -30.58 41.00 4.41
CA SER A 138 -31.39 40.05 5.18
C SER A 138 -30.51 39.40 6.25
N GLU A 139 -30.81 39.65 7.52
CA GLU A 139 -30.07 39.15 8.70
C GLU A 139 -29.93 37.62 8.70
N ALA A 140 -30.79 36.91 7.97
CA ALA A 140 -30.76 35.45 7.84
C ALA A 140 -29.53 34.90 7.09
N GLY A 141 -28.93 35.66 6.16
CA GLY A 141 -27.77 35.19 5.38
C GLY A 141 -26.44 35.31 6.12
N VAL A 142 -26.36 36.21 7.10
CA VAL A 142 -25.15 36.42 7.91
C VAL A 142 -25.00 35.29 8.94
N ASP A 143 -26.12 34.84 9.51
CA ASP A 143 -26.19 33.78 10.53
C ASP A 143 -25.89 32.38 9.97
N GLU A 144 -26.18 32.14 8.69
CA GLU A 144 -25.79 30.91 7.98
C GLU A 144 -24.29 30.93 7.61
N ALA A 145 -23.78 32.08 7.18
CA ALA A 145 -22.37 32.27 6.88
C ALA A 145 -21.48 32.14 8.13
N THR A 146 -21.95 32.54 9.32
CA THR A 146 -21.25 32.33 10.59
C THR A 146 -21.25 30.86 11.00
N LYS A 147 -22.38 30.15 10.90
CA LYS A 147 -22.46 28.71 11.19
C LYS A 147 -21.55 27.87 10.30
N LEU A 148 -21.51 28.17 9.00
CA LEU A 148 -20.60 27.49 8.08
C LEU A 148 -19.13 27.75 8.40
N ARG A 149 -18.77 28.95 8.87
CA ARG A 149 -17.40 29.26 9.30
C ARG A 149 -17.01 28.50 10.56
N GLU A 150 -17.89 28.43 11.54
CA GLU A 150 -17.68 27.64 12.77
C GLU A 150 -17.54 26.15 12.46
N GLU A 151 -18.35 25.61 11.54
CA GLU A 151 -18.25 24.21 11.13
C GLU A 151 -16.95 23.92 10.36
N VAL A 152 -16.50 24.84 9.50
CA VAL A 152 -15.20 24.72 8.83
C VAL A 152 -14.06 24.72 9.83
N GLU A 153 -14.13 25.56 10.87
CA GLU A 153 -13.12 25.61 11.93
C GLU A 153 -13.11 24.32 12.76
N ARG A 154 -14.29 23.82 13.14
CA ARG A 154 -14.45 22.53 13.85
C ARG A 154 -13.89 21.37 13.03
N LEU A 155 -14.23 21.30 11.74
CA LEU A 155 -13.72 20.26 10.83
C LEU A 155 -12.21 20.36 10.62
N LYS A 156 -11.65 21.57 10.65
CA LYS A 156 -10.20 21.76 10.57
C LYS A 156 -9.51 21.22 11.82
N GLU A 157 -10.04 21.51 13.00
CA GLU A 157 -9.52 20.99 14.27
C GLU A 157 -9.62 19.46 14.34
N GLU A 158 -10.74 18.88 13.90
CA GLU A 158 -10.91 17.42 13.83
C GLU A 158 -9.89 16.77 12.88
N ASN A 159 -9.64 17.37 11.72
CA ASN A 159 -8.61 16.90 10.79
C ASN A 159 -7.20 16.95 11.37
N GLU A 160 -6.84 18.04 12.05
CA GLU A 160 -5.53 18.14 12.72
C GLU A 160 -5.38 17.08 13.82
N ASN A 161 -6.43 16.84 14.61
CA ASN A 161 -6.44 15.81 15.63
C ASN A 161 -6.29 14.40 15.05
N LEU A 162 -7.05 14.07 14.00
CA LEU A 162 -6.93 12.79 13.31
C LEU A 162 -5.53 12.57 12.72
N LYS A 163 -4.94 13.63 12.16
CA LYS A 163 -3.58 13.60 11.61
C LYS A 163 -2.54 13.35 12.72
N ALA A 164 -2.67 14.02 13.87
CA ALA A 164 -1.78 13.80 15.02
C ALA A 164 -1.92 12.37 15.57
N GLU A 165 -3.14 11.84 15.68
CA GLU A 165 -3.37 10.46 16.12
C GLU A 165 -2.76 9.43 15.15
N SER A 166 -2.88 9.67 13.84
CA SER A 166 -2.26 8.82 12.82
C SER A 166 -0.74 8.75 13.01
N LEU A 167 -0.09 9.92 13.18
CA LEU A 167 1.36 9.98 13.38
C LEU A 167 1.81 9.22 14.64
N LYS A 168 1.05 9.34 15.74
CA LYS A 168 1.34 8.60 16.98
C LYS A 168 1.24 7.09 16.77
N LYS A 169 0.17 6.60 16.13
CA LYS A 169 -0.02 5.18 15.84
C LYS A 169 1.07 4.62 14.94
N ASP A 170 1.54 5.41 13.98
CA ASP A 170 2.62 4.98 13.10
C ASP A 170 3.97 4.92 13.83
N GLU A 171 4.22 5.79 14.81
CA GLU A 171 5.40 5.68 15.67
C GLU A 171 5.37 4.43 16.55
N GLU A 172 4.21 4.11 17.15
CA GLU A 172 4.05 2.88 17.94
C GLU A 172 4.33 1.63 17.10
N LYS A 173 3.83 1.58 15.86
CA LYS A 173 4.14 0.48 14.92
C LYS A 173 5.63 0.41 14.60
N ARG A 174 6.30 1.55 14.39
CA ARG A 174 7.75 1.61 14.15
C ARG A 174 8.55 1.04 15.33
N GLU A 175 8.17 1.36 16.56
CA GLU A 175 8.81 0.80 17.77
C GLU A 175 8.65 -0.72 17.85
N VAL A 176 7.45 -1.26 17.61
CA VAL A 176 7.22 -2.71 17.61
C VAL A 176 8.11 -3.41 16.57
N ILE A 177 8.23 -2.84 15.36
CA ILE A 177 9.12 -3.36 14.31
C ILE A 177 10.57 -3.35 14.78
N ARG A 178 11.03 -2.29 15.45
CA ARG A 178 12.40 -2.22 16.02
C ARG A 178 12.64 -3.32 17.04
N GLN A 179 11.69 -3.54 17.96
CA GLN A 179 11.79 -4.57 19.00
C GLN A 179 11.83 -5.98 18.40
N LEU A 180 10.94 -6.29 17.46
CA LEU A 180 10.92 -7.59 16.78
C LEU A 180 12.21 -7.81 15.97
N SER A 181 12.70 -6.79 15.27
CA SER A 181 13.96 -6.87 14.52
C SER A 181 15.13 -7.17 15.44
N PHE A 182 15.18 -6.54 16.62
CA PHE A 182 16.21 -6.82 17.63
C PHE A 182 16.12 -8.26 18.13
N ALA A 183 14.93 -8.75 18.48
CA ALA A 183 14.73 -10.13 18.93
C ALA A 183 15.15 -11.16 17.87
N ILE A 184 14.78 -10.93 16.60
CA ILE A 184 15.18 -11.79 15.47
C ILE A 184 16.71 -11.82 15.33
N LYS A 185 17.38 -10.67 15.46
CA LYS A 185 18.85 -10.59 15.41
C LYS A 185 19.50 -11.43 16.50
N VAL A 186 19.05 -11.29 17.75
CA VAL A 186 19.56 -12.08 18.88
C VAL A 186 19.36 -13.57 18.64
N LEU A 187 18.16 -13.99 18.24
CA LEU A 187 17.87 -15.39 17.94
C LEU A 187 18.71 -15.94 16.77
N LYS A 188 19.00 -15.11 15.77
CA LYS A 188 19.87 -15.49 14.64
C LYS A 188 21.30 -15.72 15.14
N ASP A 189 21.82 -14.83 15.96
CA ASP A 189 23.17 -14.93 16.53
C ASP A 189 23.31 -16.17 17.44
N GLU A 190 22.33 -16.42 18.30
CA GLU A 190 22.26 -17.62 19.15
C GLU A 190 22.21 -18.91 18.32
N ASN A 191 21.41 -18.93 17.25
CA ASN A 191 21.33 -20.09 16.34
C ASN A 191 22.66 -20.36 15.63
N VAL A 192 23.40 -19.31 15.24
CA VAL A 192 24.75 -19.47 14.67
C VAL A 192 25.70 -20.08 15.70
N GLU A 193 25.67 -19.60 16.94
CA GLU A 193 26.52 -20.12 18.02
C GLU A 193 26.16 -21.57 18.40
N LEU A 194 24.88 -21.91 18.48
CA LEU A 194 24.42 -23.28 18.72
C LEU A 194 24.88 -24.23 17.61
N LYS A 195 24.73 -23.84 16.34
CA LYS A 195 25.24 -24.62 15.20
C LYS A 195 26.75 -24.83 15.31
N LYS A 196 27.51 -23.80 15.67
CA LYS A 196 28.96 -23.89 15.88
C LYS A 196 29.33 -24.89 16.98
N ARG A 197 28.60 -24.89 18.11
CA ARG A 197 28.81 -25.85 19.20
C ARG A 197 28.47 -27.28 18.77
N LEU A 198 27.36 -27.50 18.08
CA LEU A 198 26.99 -28.81 17.55
C LEU A 198 28.05 -29.37 16.60
N MET A 199 28.59 -28.53 15.72
CA MET A 199 29.70 -28.93 14.84
C MET A 199 30.99 -29.26 15.62
N LYS A 200 31.27 -28.53 16.70
CA LYS A 200 32.44 -28.80 17.56
C LYS A 200 32.27 -30.09 18.37
N ASP A 201 31.05 -30.38 18.83
CA ASP A 201 30.73 -31.57 19.61
C ASP A 201 30.65 -32.83 18.74
N SER A 202 30.22 -32.73 17.48
CA SER A 202 30.29 -33.85 16.54
C SER A 202 31.74 -34.23 16.22
N ILE A 203 32.63 -33.24 16.09
CA ILE A 203 34.08 -33.45 15.93
C ILE A 203 34.69 -34.09 17.19
N ARG A 204 34.28 -33.66 18.40
CA ARG A 204 34.76 -34.26 19.67
C ARG A 204 34.27 -35.69 19.90
N LYS A 205 33.06 -36.03 19.48
CA LYS A 205 32.53 -37.40 19.56
C LYS A 205 33.21 -38.34 18.57
N TRP A 206 33.70 -37.81 17.45
CA TRP A 206 34.57 -38.52 16.52
C TRP A 206 36.04 -38.37 16.94
N ASN A 207 36.44 -39.01 18.03
CA ASN A 207 37.85 -39.24 18.34
C ASN A 207 38.25 -40.66 17.88
N PRO A 208 39.04 -40.84 16.80
CA PRO A 208 39.41 -42.16 16.27
C PRO A 208 40.40 -42.94 17.17
N LEU A 209 40.97 -42.29 18.18
CA LEU A 209 42.10 -42.83 18.97
C LEU A 209 41.67 -43.75 20.13
N GLY A 210 40.37 -43.98 20.35
CA GLY A 210 39.86 -44.87 21.40
C GLY A 210 39.75 -46.36 21.02
N PHE A 211 39.83 -46.70 19.72
CA PHE A 211 39.44 -48.04 19.24
C PHE A 211 40.62 -49.01 19.00
N ILE A 212 41.87 -48.60 19.20
CA ILE A 212 43.04 -49.44 18.85
C ILE A 212 43.49 -50.36 20.01
N LYS A 213 42.97 -50.22 21.24
CA LYS A 213 43.47 -50.98 22.41
C LYS A 213 42.77 -52.31 22.74
N LEU A 214 41.97 -52.88 21.83
CA LEU A 214 41.20 -54.12 22.11
C LEU A 214 41.49 -55.28 21.14
N LYS A 215 42.71 -55.39 20.60
CA LYS A 215 43.06 -56.51 19.71
C LYS A 215 44.31 -57.30 20.11
N ASP A 216 44.76 -57.22 21.35
CA ASP A 216 45.79 -58.14 21.88
C ASP A 216 45.50 -58.47 23.36
N SER A 217 44.68 -59.49 23.60
CA SER A 217 44.64 -60.30 24.86
C SER A 217 43.94 -61.62 24.60
#